data_AF-U6DW78-F1
#
_entry.id   AF-U6DW78-F1
#
_cell.length_a   1.000
_cell.length_b   1.000
_cell.length_c   1.000
_cell.angle_alpha   90.00
_cell.angle_beta   90.00
_cell.angle_gamma   90.00
#
_symmetry.space_group_name_H-M   'P 1'
#
loop_
_entity.id
_entity.type
_entity.pdbx_description
1 polymer ?
#
loop_
_entity_poly.entity_id
_entity_poly.type
_entity_poly.pdbx_seq_one_letter_code
_entity_poly.pdbx_strand_id
1 'polypeptide(L)'
;PCRVGDPVRLEVRLTNRSPRSVGPFALTVAPFQDHQNGARNYDLHGAVSFVGSGTLHLDAVQPAGQSACLGALLFLYTGDFFLHIRFHQDSASKELPPSWFCLPSVHVRALEAPA
;
A
#
# COMPACT_ATOMS: atom_id res chain seq x y z
N PRO A 1 -9.43 8.50 -9.84
CA PRO A 1 -8.70 8.12 -11.07
C PRO A 1 -7.40 8.92 -11.15
N CYS A 2 -6.32 8.33 -11.64
CA CYS A 2 -5.02 8.96 -11.85
C CYS A 2 -4.63 8.93 -13.33
N ARG A 3 -3.65 9.74 -13.71
CA ARG A 3 -3.09 9.75 -15.05
C ARG A 3 -1.90 8.80 -15.11
N VAL A 4 -1.83 8.03 -16.19
CA VAL A 4 -0.66 7.21 -16.50
C VAL A 4 0.56 8.12 -16.65
N GLY A 5 1.68 7.72 -16.03
CA GLY A 5 2.95 8.47 -16.05
C GLY A 5 3.07 9.56 -14.99
N ASP A 6 1.97 9.95 -14.31
CA ASP A 6 2.01 10.92 -13.23
C ASP A 6 2.20 10.24 -11.85
N PRO A 7 3.00 10.82 -10.93
CA PRO A 7 3.13 10.30 -9.58
C PRO A 7 1.84 10.51 -8.77
N VAL A 8 1.30 9.42 -8.24
CA VAL A 8 0.12 9.41 -7.35
C VAL A 8 0.60 9.45 -5.91
N ARG A 9 0.31 10.53 -5.19
CA ARG A 9 0.65 10.66 -3.76
C ARG A 9 -0.14 9.65 -2.93
N LEU A 10 0.57 8.99 -2.02
CA LEU A 10 0.01 8.05 -1.06
C LEU A 10 0.38 8.50 0.35
N GLU A 11 -0.62 8.65 1.21
CA GLU A 11 -0.43 8.83 2.65
C GLU A 11 -1.02 7.62 3.35
N VAL A 12 -0.24 6.99 4.22
CA VAL A 12 -0.73 5.93 5.09
C VAL A 12 -0.62 6.38 6.54
N ARG A 13 -1.77 6.44 7.21
CA ARG A 13 -1.88 6.87 8.61
C ARG A 13 -2.23 5.69 9.49
N LEU A 14 -1.39 5.46 10.50
CA LEU A 14 -1.62 4.51 11.57
C LEU A 14 -2.17 5.24 12.80
N THR A 15 -3.24 4.70 13.39
CA THR A 15 -3.78 5.18 14.67
C THR A 15 -3.71 4.04 15.68
N ASN A 16 -2.99 4.24 16.78
CA ASN A 16 -2.85 3.23 17.82
C ASN A 16 -4.00 3.30 18.82
N ARG A 17 -4.89 2.31 18.76
CA ARG A 17 -6.01 2.16 19.72
C ARG A 17 -5.72 1.19 20.87
N SER A 18 -4.50 0.65 20.93
CA SER A 18 -4.08 -0.29 21.97
C SER A 18 -3.55 0.45 23.22
N PRO A 19 -3.52 -0.22 24.38
CA PRO A 19 -2.99 0.37 25.61
C PRO A 19 -1.45 0.39 25.67
N ARG A 20 -0.74 -0.08 24.64
CA ARG A 20 0.73 -0.16 24.59
C ARG A 20 1.27 0.53 23.35
N SER A 21 2.56 0.89 23.37
CA SER A 21 3.25 1.32 22.15
C SER A 21 3.32 0.16 21.15
N VAL A 22 3.17 0.47 19.85
CA VAL A 22 3.23 -0.52 18.76
C VAL A 22 4.24 -0.07 17.70
N GLY A 23 4.93 -1.03 17.07
CA GLY A 23 5.97 -0.77 16.07
C GLY A 23 7.41 -0.85 16.64
N PRO A 24 8.42 -0.42 15.88
CA PRO A 24 8.34 0.23 14.56
C PRO A 24 7.80 -0.71 13.45
N PHE A 25 7.33 -0.11 12.35
CA PHE A 25 6.78 -0.85 11.22
C PHE A 25 7.47 -0.50 9.90
N ALA A 26 7.68 -1.50 9.06
CA ALA A 26 7.91 -1.36 7.63
C ALA A 26 6.60 -1.70 6.88
N LEU A 27 6.10 -0.73 6.13
CA LEU A 27 4.87 -0.81 5.38
C LEU A 27 5.18 -1.04 3.91
N THR A 28 4.82 -2.19 3.36
CA THR A 28 4.95 -2.46 1.93
C THR A 28 3.62 -2.20 1.23
N VAL A 29 3.64 -1.37 0.18
CA VAL A 29 2.48 -1.11 -0.69
C VAL A 29 2.79 -1.62 -2.08
N ALA A 30 1.97 -2.54 -2.58
CA ALA A 30 2.12 -3.13 -3.90
C ALA A 30 0.79 -3.09 -4.67
N PRO A 31 0.75 -2.48 -5.87
CA PRO A 31 -0.42 -2.55 -6.73
C PRO A 31 -0.55 -3.94 -7.36
N PHE A 32 -1.79 -4.37 -7.62
CA PHE A 32 -2.12 -5.57 -8.39
C PHE A 32 -3.41 -5.35 -9.17
N GLN A 33 -3.62 -6.13 -10.22
CA GLN A 33 -4.92 -6.19 -10.90
C GLN A 33 -5.69 -7.42 -10.41
N ASP A 34 -6.99 -7.26 -10.18
CA ASP A 34 -7.89 -8.35 -9.86
C ASP A 34 -8.92 -8.44 -10.97
N HIS A 35 -8.66 -9.26 -11.99
CA HIS A 35 -9.56 -9.40 -13.14
C HIS A 35 -10.17 -10.80 -13.23
N GLN A 36 -11.48 -10.83 -13.46
CA GLN A 36 -12.39 -11.92 -13.82
C GLN A 36 -12.45 -13.20 -12.96
N ASN A 37 -11.51 -13.49 -12.07
CA ASN A 37 -11.55 -14.74 -11.27
C ASN A 37 -10.95 -14.65 -9.85
N GLY A 38 -10.68 -13.44 -9.32
CA GLY A 38 -10.07 -13.28 -8.00
C GLY A 38 -8.56 -13.52 -7.97
N ALA A 39 -7.95 -13.85 -9.11
CA ALA A 39 -6.50 -14.02 -9.21
C ALA A 39 -5.84 -12.65 -9.27
N ARG A 40 -4.99 -12.38 -8.28
CA ARG A 40 -4.14 -11.19 -8.28
C ARG A 40 -3.10 -11.33 -9.38
N ASN A 41 -3.28 -10.59 -10.46
CA ASN A 41 -2.32 -10.53 -11.53
C ASN A 41 -1.30 -9.41 -11.27
N TYR A 42 -0.04 -9.81 -11.19
CA TYR A 42 1.12 -8.92 -11.07
C TYR A 42 1.94 -8.87 -12.38
N ASP A 43 1.60 -9.72 -13.34
CA ASP A 43 2.29 -9.91 -14.61
C ASP A 43 1.48 -9.31 -15.76
N LEU A 44 2.10 -8.42 -16.51
CA LEU A 44 1.50 -7.74 -17.67
C LEU A 44 1.98 -8.38 -18.98
N HIS A 45 2.09 -9.72 -18.99
CA HIS A 45 2.41 -10.56 -20.14
C HIS A 45 3.57 -10.01 -20.99
N GLY A 46 4.68 -9.64 -20.34
CA GLY A 46 5.92 -9.24 -21.02
C GLY A 46 5.95 -7.83 -21.63
N ALA A 47 4.89 -7.01 -21.48
CA ALA A 47 4.90 -5.63 -21.98
C ALA A 47 5.59 -4.66 -21.00
N VAL A 48 5.25 -4.67 -19.69
CA VAL A 48 5.94 -3.98 -18.57
C VAL A 48 5.30 -4.46 -17.25
N SER A 49 6.05 -4.99 -16.28
CA SER A 49 5.55 -5.14 -14.89
C SER A 49 5.46 -3.75 -14.25
N PHE A 50 4.39 -3.43 -13.50
CA PHE A 50 4.25 -2.13 -12.81
C PHE A 50 5.54 -1.71 -12.08
N VAL A 51 5.86 -0.41 -12.08
CA VAL A 51 7.01 0.10 -11.34
C VAL A 51 6.60 0.45 -9.92
N GLY A 52 7.14 -0.32 -8.97
CA GLY A 52 7.31 0.08 -7.59
C GLY A 52 6.35 -0.57 -6.61
N SER A 53 6.87 -1.51 -5.81
CA SER A 53 6.41 -1.61 -4.43
C SER A 53 7.18 -0.58 -3.60
N GLY A 54 6.46 0.15 -2.74
CA GLY A 54 7.08 1.11 -1.82
C GLY A 54 7.17 0.49 -0.44
N THR A 55 8.34 0.54 0.19
CA THR A 55 8.45 0.27 1.63
C THR A 55 8.62 1.59 2.38
N LEU A 56 7.65 1.92 3.22
CA LEU A 56 7.63 3.12 4.03
C LEU A 56 7.85 2.73 5.48
N HIS A 57 8.62 3.52 6.24
CA HIS A 57 8.88 3.23 7.64
C HIS A 57 8.00 4.10 8.52
N LEU A 58 7.45 3.52 9.58
CA LEU A 58 6.72 4.19 10.63
C LEU A 58 7.42 3.90 11.95
N ASP A 59 7.76 4.96 12.68
CA ASP A 59 8.25 4.86 14.04
C ASP A 59 7.20 4.26 14.97
N ALA A 60 7.64 3.83 16.15
CA ALA A 60 6.75 3.32 17.17
C ALA A 60 5.68 4.36 17.56
N VAL A 61 4.42 3.94 17.59
CA VAL A 61 3.27 4.80 17.88
C VAL A 61 2.79 4.55 19.30
N GLN A 62 2.80 5.61 20.13
CA GLN A 62 2.35 5.57 21.52
C GLN A 62 0.85 5.27 21.65
N PRO A 63 0.36 4.80 22.82
CA PRO A 63 -1.08 4.62 23.07
C PRO A 63 -1.89 5.88 22.74
N ALA A 64 -3.03 5.72 22.07
CA ALA A 64 -3.87 6.81 21.54
C ALA A 64 -3.17 7.76 20.54
N GLY A 65 -1.93 7.46 20.14
CA GLY A 65 -1.15 8.25 19.19
C GLY A 65 -1.48 7.94 17.73
N GLN A 66 -0.94 8.78 16.85
CA GLN A 66 -1.04 8.65 15.40
C GLN A 66 0.31 8.92 14.75
N SER A 67 0.58 8.23 13.64
CA SER A 67 1.74 8.49 12.79
C SER A 67 1.33 8.32 11.33
N ALA A 68 2.00 9.05 10.43
CA ALA A 68 1.74 8.99 9.00
C ALA A 68 3.05 8.88 8.24
N CYS A 69 3.05 8.09 7.16
CA CYS A 69 4.14 8.05 6.19
C CYS A 69 3.62 8.44 4.82
N LEU A 70 4.47 9.14 4.07
CA LEU A 70 4.16 9.65 2.74
C LEU A 70 5.00 8.89 1.71
N GLY A 71 4.37 8.55 0.59
CA GLY A 71 5.01 7.94 -0.56
C GLY A 71 4.33 8.38 -1.85
N ALA A 72 4.80 7.81 -2.96
CA ALA A 72 4.14 7.96 -4.25
C ALA A 72 4.16 6.62 -5.00
N LEU A 73 3.11 6.38 -5.78
CA LEU A 73 3.00 5.26 -6.72
C LEU A 73 2.99 5.80 -8.14
N LEU A 74 3.58 5.05 -9.07
CA LEU A 74 3.61 5.41 -10.49
C LEU A 74 2.94 4.30 -11.30
N PHE A 75 1.87 4.65 -12.00
CA PHE A 75 1.15 3.73 -12.88
C PHE A 75 1.57 3.99 -14.33
N LEU A 76 2.14 2.99 -14.99
CA LEU A 76 2.66 3.11 -16.35
C LEU A 76 1.68 2.62 -17.42
N TYR A 77 0.56 2.02 -17.01
CA TYR A 77 -0.46 1.47 -17.90
C TYR A 77 -1.85 1.84 -17.41
N THR A 78 -2.77 1.95 -18.36
CA THR A 78 -4.19 2.15 -18.05
C THR A 78 -4.79 0.89 -17.43
N GLY A 79 -5.80 1.08 -16.59
CA GLY A 79 -6.55 -0.02 -16.01
C GLY A 79 -7.05 0.25 -14.59
N ASP A 80 -7.74 -0.75 -14.05
CA ASP A 80 -8.20 -0.80 -12.68
C ASP A 80 -7.21 -1.61 -11.83
N PHE A 81 -6.68 -0.99 -10.79
CA PHE A 81 -5.68 -1.54 -9.87
C PHE A 81 -6.19 -1.51 -8.44
N PHE A 82 -5.76 -2.49 -7.65
CA PHE A 82 -5.99 -2.53 -6.22
C PHE A 82 -4.66 -2.45 -5.49
N LEU A 83 -4.63 -1.73 -4.36
CA LEU A 83 -3.43 -1.64 -3.53
C LEU A 83 -3.47 -2.70 -2.44
N HIS A 84 -2.41 -3.51 -2.39
CA HIS A 84 -2.13 -4.38 -1.28
C HIS A 84 -1.17 -3.69 -0.31
N ILE A 85 -1.62 -3.44 0.92
CA ILE A 85 -0.82 -2.81 1.97
C ILE A 85 -0.48 -3.88 3.00
N ARG A 86 0.82 -4.08 3.33
CA ARG A 86 1.29 -5.04 4.35
C ARG A 86 2.10 -4.33 5.41
N PHE A 87 1.82 -4.63 6.67
CA PHE A 87 2.62 -4.19 7.80
C PHE A 87 3.58 -5.31 8.17
N HIS A 88 4.87 -4.98 8.23
CA HIS A 88 5.90 -5.82 8.82
C HIS A 88 6.35 -5.12 10.09
N GLN A 89 6.23 -5.77 11.23
CA GLN A 89 6.79 -5.24 12.47
C GLN A 89 8.25 -5.66 12.54
N ASP A 90 9.14 -4.68 12.68
CA ASP A 90 10.56 -4.97 12.83
C ASP A 90 10.85 -5.23 14.30
N SER A 91 10.79 -6.49 14.76
CA SER A 91 11.34 -6.83 16.07
C SER A 91 11.43 -8.34 16.32
N ALA A 92 12.36 -8.71 17.20
CA ALA A 92 12.39 -9.96 17.98
C ALA A 92 11.13 -10.20 18.86
N SER A 93 10.07 -9.40 18.71
CA SER A 93 8.79 -9.54 19.39
C SER A 93 7.81 -10.25 18.45
N LYS A 94 7.00 -11.13 19.04
CA LYS A 94 5.99 -11.94 18.35
C LYS A 94 5.18 -11.08 17.36
N GLU A 95 5.15 -11.47 16.09
CA GLU A 95 4.40 -10.79 15.03
C GLU A 95 2.97 -10.47 15.48
N LEU A 96 2.54 -9.21 15.32
CA LEU A 96 1.15 -8.84 15.57
C LEU A 96 0.25 -9.55 14.55
N PRO A 97 -0.89 -10.10 14.96
CA PRO A 97 -1.81 -10.75 14.04
C PRO A 97 -2.23 -9.79 12.92
N PRO A 98 -2.27 -10.23 11.64
CA PRO A 98 -2.73 -9.40 10.53
C PRO A 98 -4.14 -8.83 10.75
N SER A 99 -5.01 -9.55 11.48
CA SER A 99 -6.38 -9.11 11.81
C SER A 99 -6.43 -7.87 12.71
N TRP A 100 -5.32 -7.50 13.36
CA TRP A 100 -5.24 -6.29 14.18
C TRP A 100 -5.06 -5.03 13.34
N PHE A 101 -4.76 -5.18 12.05
CA PHE A 101 -4.68 -4.08 11.11
C PHE A 101 -5.97 -4.01 10.29
N CYS A 102 -6.70 -2.90 10.45
CA CYS A 102 -7.84 -2.60 9.59
C CYS A 102 -7.33 -2.01 8.27
N LEU A 103 -6.93 -2.87 7.34
CA LEU A 103 -6.38 -2.46 6.04
C LEU A 103 -7.49 -2.20 5.03
N PRO A 104 -7.63 -0.97 4.51
CA PRO A 104 -8.59 -0.71 3.45
C PRO A 104 -8.10 -1.32 2.13
N SER A 105 -9.01 -1.93 1.37
CA SER A 105 -8.78 -2.18 -0.06
C SER A 105 -8.93 -0.86 -0.81
N VAL A 106 -7.87 -0.40 -1.47
CA VAL A 106 -7.88 0.85 -2.24
C VAL A 106 -7.92 0.53 -3.71
N HIS A 107 -8.96 1.00 -4.40
CA HIS A 107 -9.09 0.90 -5.85
C HIS A 107 -8.57 2.18 -6.51
N VAL A 108 -7.71 2.01 -7.51
CA VAL A 108 -7.12 3.08 -8.30
C VAL A 108 -7.34 2.78 -9.77
N ARG A 109 -8.00 3.70 -10.47
CA ARG A 109 -8.13 3.66 -11.92
C ARG A 109 -7.09 4.56 -12.56
N ALA A 110 -6.17 4.01 -13.35
CA ALA A 110 -5.21 4.75 -14.15
C ALA A 110 -5.73 4.91 -15.59
N LEU A 111 -5.73 6.14 -16.09
CA LEU A 111 -6.25 6.51 -17.41
C LEU A 111 -5.19 7.29 -18.18
N GLU A 112 -5.20 7.18 -19.50
CA GLU A 112 -4.40 8.06 -20.35
C GLU A 112 -4.85 9.52 -20.18
N ALA A 113 -3.94 10.45 -20.45
CA ALA A 113 -4.33 11.85 -20.56
C ALA A 113 -5.29 11.98 -21.76
N PRO A 114 -6.37 12.79 -21.64
CA PRO A 114 -7.16 13.14 -22.81
C PRO A 114 -6.24 13.82 -23.83
N ALA A 115 -6.37 13.42 -25.09
CA ALA A 115 -5.73 14.08 -26.23
C ALA A 115 -6.24 15.51 -26.41
#